data_AF-A0A382BWQ8-F1
#
_entry.id   AF-A0A382BWQ8-F1
#
_cell.length_a   1.000
_cell.length_b   1.000
_cell.length_c   1.000
_cell.angle_alpha   90.00
_cell.angle_beta   90.00
_cell.angle_gamma   90.00
#
_symmetry.space_group_name_H-M   'P 1'
#
loop_
_entity.id
_entity.type
_entity.pdbx_description
1 polymer ?
#
loop_
_entity_poly.entity_id
_entity_poly.type
_entity_poly.pdbx_seq_one_letter_code
_entity_poly.pdbx_strand_id
1 'polypeptide(L)' 'MFIKKHFLNILRWGLRLHGISHFIEVLSAINEEAYITATIAFIFICIEILASFFIPHEHVHIRPLKSDVHESCENEKS' A
#
# COMPACT_ATOMS: atom_id res chain seq x y z
N MET A 1 9.11 13.91 -12.68
CA MET A 1 9.57 13.40 -11.37
C MET A 1 8.76 13.93 -10.17
N PHE A 2 7.84 14.90 -10.32
CA PHE A 2 7.02 15.42 -9.22
C PHE A 2 5.69 14.66 -9.02
N ILE A 3 4.93 14.43 -10.11
CA ILE A 3 3.62 13.77 -10.08
C ILE A 3 3.70 12.34 -9.52
N LYS A 4 4.72 11.56 -9.92
CA LYS A 4 4.96 10.21 -9.38
C LYS A 4 5.16 10.21 -7.86
N LYS A 5 5.88 11.20 -7.31
CA LYS A 5 6.15 11.29 -5.88
C LYS A 5 4.87 11.62 -5.09
N HIS A 6 4.07 12.56 -5.59
CA HIS A 6 2.78 12.87 -4.98
C HIS A 6 1.78 11.72 -5.09
N PHE A 7 1.72 11.06 -6.25
CA PHE A 7 0.88 9.89 -6.46
C PHE A 7 1.24 8.74 -5.51
N LEU A 8 2.52 8.39 -5.38
CA LEU A 8 2.96 7.33 -4.45
C LEU A 8 2.68 7.69 -2.99
N ASN A 9 2.80 8.97 -2.61
CA ASN A 9 2.42 9.42 -1.27
C ASN A 9 0.90 9.35 -1.05
N ILE A 10 0.09 9.76 -2.03
CA ILE A 10 -1.37 9.63 -1.97
C ILE A 10 -1.77 8.16 -1.91
N LEU A 11 -1.14 7.28 -2.70
CA LEU A 11 -1.41 5.85 -2.69
C LEU A 11 -1.06 5.22 -1.34
N ARG A 12 0.08 5.59 -0.75
CA ARG A 12 0.52 5.09 0.56
C ARG A 12 -0.43 5.51 1.68
N TRP A 13 -0.79 6.80 1.72
CA TRP A 13 -1.74 7.32 2.71
C TRP A 13 -3.16 6.83 2.47
N GLY A 14 -3.56 6.68 1.20
CA GLY A 14 -4.83 6.11 0.79
C GLY A 14 -4.99 4.67 1.29
N LEU A 15 -4.00 3.81 1.07
CA LEU A 15 -4.01 2.43 1.60
C LEU A 15 -4.09 2.38 3.13
N ARG A 16 -3.42 3.30 3.83
CA ARG A 16 -3.48 3.36 5.30
C ARG A 16 -4.86 3.77 5.79
N LEU A 17 -5.44 4.81 5.20
CA LEU A 17 -6.77 5.30 5.57
C LEU A 17 -7.86 4.31 5.19
N HIS A 18 -7.72 3.65 4.04
CA HIS A 18 -8.66 2.63 3.57
C HIS A 18 -8.67 1.39 4.48
N GLY A 19 -7.48 0.87 4.81
CA GLY A 19 -7.36 -0.25 5.74
C GLY A 19 -7.92 0.06 7.14
N ILE A 20 -7.79 1.31 7.62
CA ILE A 20 -8.43 1.77 8.87
C ILE A 20 -9.95 1.86 8.71
N SER A 21 -10.47 2.27 7.55
CA SER A 21 -11.92 2.36 7.33
C SER A 21 -12.60 0.99 7.34
N HIS A 22 -11.94 -0.04 6.79
CA HIS A 22 -12.48 -1.40 6.76
C HIS A 22 -12.58 -2.06 8.15
N PHE A 23 -11.90 -1.52 9.17
CA PHE A 23 -12.06 -2.00 10.54
C PHE A 23 -13.49 -1.83 11.06
N ILE A 24 -14.18 -0.75 10.66
CA ILE A 24 -15.59 -0.52 11.04
C ILE A 24 -16.47 -1.60 10.39
N GLU A 25 -16.20 -1.96 9.15
CA GLU A 25 -16.95 -2.98 8.42
C GLU A 25 -16.73 -4.39 8.99
N VAL A 26 -15.51 -4.73 9.38
CA VAL A 26 -15.21 -5.99 10.08
C VAL A 26 -15.99 -6.05 11.41
N LEU A 27 -16.03 -4.97 12.18
CA LEU A 27 -16.79 -4.91 13.43
C LEU A 27 -18.31 -5.03 13.18
N SER A 28 -18.85 -4.37 12.15
CA SER A 28 -20.27 -4.52 11.78
C SER A 28 -20.58 -5.97 11.39
N ALA A 29 -19.75 -6.57 10.52
CA ALA A 29 -19.95 -7.93 10.05
C ALA A 29 -19.86 -8.98 11.17
N ILE A 30 -19.00 -8.77 12.18
CA ILE A 30 -18.94 -9.64 13.36
C ILE A 30 -20.24 -9.52 14.19
N ASN A 31 -20.75 -8.31 14.39
CA ASN A 31 -22.00 -8.08 15.12
C ASN A 31 -23.23 -8.64 14.40
N GLU A 32 -23.21 -8.66 13.06
CA GLU A 32 -24.25 -9.23 12.22
C GLU A 32 -24.07 -10.75 11.95
N GLU A 33 -23.13 -11.41 12.64
CA GLU A 33 -22.79 -12.84 12.46
C GLU A 33 -22.37 -13.21 11.01
N ALA A 34 -22.03 -12.22 10.19
CA ALA A 34 -21.59 -12.37 8.81
C ALA A 34 -20.09 -12.71 8.73
N TYR A 35 -19.70 -13.86 9.29
CA TYR A 35 -18.29 -14.25 9.45
C TYR A 35 -17.51 -14.38 8.14
N ILE A 36 -18.16 -14.79 7.04
CA ILE A 36 -17.52 -14.86 5.72
C ILE A 36 -17.10 -13.46 5.27
N THR A 37 -18.00 -12.49 5.39
CA THR A 37 -17.73 -11.08 5.07
C THR A 37 -16.64 -10.52 5.97
N ALA A 38 -16.71 -10.76 7.28
CA ALA A 38 -15.68 -10.33 8.23
C ALA A 38 -14.30 -10.91 7.88
N THR A 39 -14.23 -12.18 7.47
CA THR A 39 -12.99 -12.84 7.08
C THR A 39 -12.40 -12.24 5.80
N ILE A 40 -13.23 -12.02 4.77
CA ILE A 40 -12.78 -11.41 3.52
C ILE A 40 -12.25 -10.00 3.79
N ALA A 41 -13.03 -9.17 4.50
CA ALA A 41 -12.62 -7.81 4.85
C ALA A 41 -11.31 -7.80 5.65
N PHE A 42 -11.13 -8.72 6.60
CA PHE A 42 -9.89 -8.86 7.36
C PHE A 42 -8.69 -9.20 6.47
N ILE A 43 -8.84 -10.13 5.51
CA ILE A 43 -7.78 -10.46 4.54
C ILE A 43 -7.39 -9.24 3.70
N PHE A 44 -8.37 -8.46 3.23
CA PHE A 44 -8.11 -7.24 2.47
C PHE A 44 -7.35 -6.19 3.28
N ILE A 45 -7.73 -5.97 4.55
CA ILE A 45 -7.00 -5.08 5.47
C ILE A 45 -5.53 -5.53 5.60
N CYS A 46 -5.28 -6.83 5.78
CA CYS A 46 -3.92 -7.35 5.86
C CYS A 46 -3.13 -7.08 4.57
N ILE A 47 -3.72 -7.32 3.40
CA ILE A 47 -3.10 -7.05 2.10
C ILE A 47 -2.79 -5.56 1.94
N GLU A 48 -3.71 -4.68 2.31
CA GLU A 48 -3.53 -3.23 2.20
C GLU A 48 -2.44 -2.69 3.13
N ILE A 49 -2.39 -3.18 4.37
CA ILE A 49 -1.33 -2.80 5.30
C ILE A 49 0.03 -3.27 4.76
N LEU A 50 0.13 -4.52 4.30
CA LEU A 50 1.34 -5.07 3.69
C LEU A 50 1.75 -4.27 2.46
N ALA A 51 0.82 -3.99 1.56
CA ALA A 51 1.06 -3.19 0.36
C ALA A 51 1.52 -1.77 0.72
N SER A 52 1.01 -1.17 1.80
CA SER A 52 1.48 0.14 2.28
C SER A 52 2.96 0.13 2.67
N PHE A 53 3.45 -0.97 3.23
CA PHE A 53 4.87 -1.16 3.56
C PHE A 53 5.72 -1.47 2.33
N PHE A 54 5.19 -2.26 1.38
CA PHE A 54 5.92 -2.63 0.17
C PHE A 54 5.98 -1.53 -0.89
N ILE A 55 5.16 -0.48 -0.81
CA ILE A 55 5.31 0.70 -1.67
C ILE A 55 6.60 1.43 -1.26
N PRO A 56 7.64 1.49 -2.09
CA PRO A 56 8.93 2.06 -1.72
C PRO A 56 8.84 3.57 -1.44
N HIS A 57 9.64 4.07 -0.49
CA HIS A 57 9.69 5.49 -0.11
C HIS A 57 10.37 6.38 -1.17
N GLU A 58 11.26 5.79 -1.96
CA GLU A 58 12.11 6.51 -2.91
C GLU A 58 12.13 5.87 -4.31
N HIS A 59 12.77 6.60 -5.22
CA HIS A 59 12.62 6.55 -6.67
C HIS A 59 12.70 5.13 -7.26
N VAL A 60 11.57 4.64 -7.79
CA VAL A 60 11.53 3.38 -8.56
C VAL A 60 12.04 3.64 -9.97
N HIS A 61 13.25 3.18 -10.28
CA HIS A 61 13.72 3.10 -11.65
C HIS A 61 13.07 1.89 -12.32
N ILE A 62 12.02 2.14 -13.09
CA ILE A 62 11.35 1.12 -13.88
C ILE A 62 12.23 0.84 -15.11
N ARG A 63 13.21 -0.06 -14.98
CA ARG A 63 13.93 -0.63 -16.13
C ARG A 63 13.16 -1.86 -16.62
N PRO A 64 13.19 -2.17 -17.94
CA PRO A 64 12.40 -3.25 -18.54
C PRO A 64 12.75 -4.67 -18.06
N LEU A 65 13.87 -4.86 -17.35
CA LEU A 65 14.35 -6.16 -16.88
C LEU A 65 14.29 -6.34 -15.35
N LYS A 66 14.51 -5.28 -14.57
CA LYS A 66 14.47 -5.32 -13.10
C LYS A 66 14.28 -3.90 -12.57
N SER A 67 13.27 -3.68 -11.74
CA SER A 67 13.09 -2.39 -11.07
C SER A 67 14.04 -2.31 -9.88
N ASP A 68 14.89 -1.28 -9.87
CA ASP A 68 15.78 -1.00 -8.74
C ASP A 68 15.17 0.07 -7.84
N VAL A 69 15.31 -0.14 -6.53
CA VAL A 69 14.85 0.74 -5.46
C VAL A 69 16.09 1.20 -4.69
N HIS A 70 16.42 2.48 -4.77
CA HIS A 70 17.58 3.05 -4.09
C HIS A 70 17.18 4.30 -3.30
N GLU A 71 17.80 4.47 -2.12
CA GLU A 71 17.50 5.54 -1.16
C GLU A 71 18.07 6.90 -1.61
N SER A 72 19.16 6.88 -2.37
CA SER A 72 19.78 8.07 -2.94
C SER A 72 20.26 7.77 -4.35
N CYS A 73 19.99 8.69 -5.29
CA CYS A 73 20.70 8.71 -6.56
C CYS A 73 22.13 9.18 -6.28
N GLU A 74 23.03 8.27 -5.91
CA GLU A 74 24.43 8.54 -6.22
C GLU A 74 24.53 8.64 -7.74
N ASN A 75 25.15 9.70 -8.23
CA ASN A 75 25.43 9.87 -9.64
C ASN A 75 26.34 8.71 -10.08
N GLU A 76 25.76 7.59 -10.54
CA GLU A 76 26.48 6.58 -11.27
C GLU A 76 26.94 7.20 -12.59
N LYS A 77 28.11 7.85 -12.53
CA LYS A 77 29.06 7.84 -13.63
C LYS A 77 29.81 6.52 -13.53
N SER A 78 29.47 5.56 -14.37
CA SER A 78 30.44 4.68 -15.02
C SER A 78 29.83 4.03 -16.25
#